data_AF-A0A3M2IT93-F1
#
_entry.id   AF-A0A3M2IT93-F1
#
_cell.length_a   1.000
_cell.length_b   1.000
_cell.length_c   1.000
_cell.angle_alpha   90.00
_cell.angle_beta   90.00
_cell.angle_gamma   90.00
#
_symmetry.space_group_name_H-M   'P 1'
#
loop_
_entity.id
_entity.type
_entity.pdbx_description
1 polymer ?
#
loop_
_entity_poly.entity_id
_entity_poly.type
_entity_poly.pdbx_seq_one_letter_code
_entity_poly.pdbx_strand_id
1 'polypeptide(L)'
;MTTSIYSLAISAEAIIDMHSLNNEGSEGNQTQTRMVNIVGHDRSLHNVNAISGDMFKHIQAEHLFRISNGGRLPLCAGCREFNANRISADGEFEKFVGDKGVTDAAAIDRLLQVCAMDDMEGNLITSGGRSLPRKSVVEFGWVVALPGLNSTDS
;
A
#
# COMPACT_ATOMS: atom_id res chain seq x y z
N MET A 1 6.33 4.88 -32.59
CA MET A 1 5.40 3.84 -32.12
C MET A 1 5.43 3.86 -30.61
N THR A 2 4.28 3.99 -29.95
CA THR A 2 4.18 3.89 -28.49
C THR A 2 4.06 2.43 -28.10
N THR A 3 5.04 1.89 -27.37
CA THR A 3 4.97 0.53 -26.83
C THR A 3 3.90 0.51 -25.73
N SER A 4 2.87 -0.32 -25.90
CA SER A 4 1.88 -0.56 -24.83
C SER A 4 2.50 -1.44 -23.77
N ILE A 5 2.58 -0.95 -22.53
CA ILE A 5 3.07 -1.71 -21.38
C ILE A 5 1.86 -2.29 -20.65
N TYR A 6 1.79 -3.61 -20.57
CA TYR A 6 0.72 -4.30 -19.82
C TYR A 6 1.07 -4.46 -18.33
N SER A 7 2.34 -4.74 -18.02
CA SER A 7 2.83 -4.86 -16.66
C SER A 7 4.28 -4.36 -16.55
N LEU A 8 4.65 -3.88 -15.36
CA LEU A 8 5.99 -3.41 -15.02
C LEU A 8 6.39 -4.04 -13.69
N ALA A 9 7.55 -4.70 -13.65
CA ALA A 9 8.15 -5.22 -12.43
C ALA A 9 9.55 -4.62 -12.26
N ILE A 10 9.87 -4.19 -11.05
CA ILE A 10 11.16 -3.57 -10.70
C ILE A 10 11.76 -4.38 -9.57
N SER A 11 13.00 -4.82 -9.76
CA SER A 11 13.86 -5.36 -8.71
C SER A 11 15.10 -4.49 -8.64
N ALA A 12 15.43 -3.99 -7.45
CA ALA A 12 16.50 -3.04 -7.26
C ALA A 12 17.19 -3.28 -5.92
N GLU A 13 18.47 -2.91 -5.87
CA GLU A 13 19.27 -2.80 -4.65
C GLU A 13 19.57 -1.33 -4.43
N ALA A 14 19.47 -0.87 -3.18
CA ALA A 14 19.72 0.52 -2.82
C ALA A 14 20.44 0.60 -1.47
N ILE A 15 21.25 1.64 -1.30
CA ILE A 15 21.84 2.01 -0.02
C ILE A 15 20.89 3.02 0.63
N ILE A 16 20.39 2.71 1.81
CA ILE A 16 19.35 3.49 2.51
C ILE A 16 19.81 3.78 3.93
N ASP A 17 19.66 5.03 4.37
CA ASP A 17 19.78 5.38 5.78
C ASP A 17 18.52 4.93 6.53
N MET A 18 18.67 3.91 7.36
CA MET A 18 17.57 3.24 8.03
C MET A 18 17.00 4.03 9.21
N HIS A 19 17.70 5.03 9.72
CA HIS A 19 17.32 5.74 10.95
C HIS A 19 15.95 6.45 10.86
N SER A 20 15.45 6.72 9.65
CA SER A 20 14.21 7.48 9.44
C SER A 20 13.08 6.71 8.75
N LEU A 21 13.35 5.54 8.18
CA LEU A 21 12.43 4.92 7.21
C LEU A 21 11.49 3.87 7.81
N ASN A 22 11.70 3.47 9.07
CA ASN A 22 11.13 2.24 9.61
C ASN A 22 10.73 2.37 11.10
N ASN A 23 10.29 3.58 11.47
CA ASN A 23 9.90 3.91 12.84
C ASN A 23 8.46 3.47 13.09
N GLU A 24 8.30 2.25 13.60
CA GLU A 24 6.97 1.72 13.92
C GLU A 24 6.61 1.78 15.41
N GLY A 25 7.51 2.29 16.23
CA GLY A 25 7.25 2.50 17.64
C GLY A 25 8.52 2.86 18.39
N SER A 26 8.35 3.73 19.39
CA SER A 26 9.35 4.01 20.40
C SER A 26 9.07 3.13 21.62
N GLU A 27 9.99 2.23 21.98
CA GLU A 27 10.00 1.63 23.31
C GLU A 27 10.87 2.53 24.20
N GLY A 28 10.22 3.41 24.97
CA GLY A 28 10.92 4.47 25.70
C GLY A 28 11.53 5.50 24.74
N ASN A 29 12.85 5.70 24.80
CA ASN A 29 13.59 6.62 23.93
C ASN A 29 14.23 5.94 22.71
N GLN A 30 14.05 4.63 22.53
CA GLN A 30 14.66 3.89 21.42
C GLN A 30 13.61 3.56 20.36
N THR A 31 13.94 3.91 19.11
CA THR A 31 13.10 3.54 17.97
C THR A 31 13.70 2.29 17.34
N GLN A 32 12.99 1.16 17.43
CA GLN A 32 13.47 -0.09 16.86
C GLN A 32 13.08 -0.17 15.39
N THR A 33 14.05 -0.48 14.54
CA THR A 33 13.82 -0.82 13.14
C THR A 33 13.17 -2.20 13.04
N ARG A 34 12.26 -2.41 12.07
CA ARG A 34 11.74 -3.76 11.82
C ARG A 34 12.86 -4.70 11.41
N MET A 35 12.93 -5.85 12.08
CA MET A 35 13.83 -6.94 11.77
C MET A 35 13.04 -8.16 11.30
N VAL A 36 13.58 -8.91 10.35
CA VAL A 36 13.04 -10.21 9.92
C VAL A 36 14.12 -11.27 9.93
N ASN A 37 13.70 -12.52 10.09
CA ASN A 37 14.58 -13.67 9.96
C ASN A 37 14.55 -14.19 8.53
N ILE A 38 15.71 -14.30 7.89
CA ILE A 38 15.87 -14.90 6.56
C ILE A 38 16.83 -16.08 6.62
N VAL A 39 16.64 -17.06 5.75
CA VAL A 39 17.57 -18.18 5.59
C VAL A 39 18.53 -17.84 4.45
N GLY A 40 19.81 -17.71 4.78
CA GLY A 40 20.86 -17.39 3.83
C GLY A 40 21.21 -18.57 2.92
N HIS A 41 22.02 -18.31 1.90
CA HIS A 41 22.55 -19.36 1.03
C HIS A 41 23.39 -20.40 1.80
N ASP A 42 24.01 -19.97 2.90
CA ASP A 42 24.74 -20.81 3.85
C ASP A 42 23.84 -21.71 4.71
N ARG A 43 22.51 -21.62 4.52
CA ARG A 43 21.47 -22.30 5.32
C ARG A 43 21.42 -21.87 6.78
N SER A 44 22.08 -20.77 7.13
CA SER A 44 22.00 -20.17 8.46
C SER A 44 20.83 -19.19 8.53
N LEU A 45 20.32 -19.00 9.75
CA LEU A 45 19.33 -17.97 10.03
C LEU A 45 20.05 -16.62 10.24
N HIS A 46 19.62 -15.59 9.53
CA HIS A 46 20.12 -14.22 9.66
C HIS A 46 18.99 -13.32 10.12
N ASN A 47 19.24 -12.50 11.15
CA ASN A 47 18.32 -11.45 11.59
C ASN A 47 18.77 -10.12 10.96
N VAL A 48 17.95 -9.57 10.06
CA VAL A 48 18.32 -8.40 9.25
C VAL A 48 17.26 -7.32 9.33
N ASN A 49 17.71 -6.05 9.16
CA ASN A 49 16.80 -4.92 8.99
C ASN A 49 15.92 -5.15 7.76
N ALA A 50 14.66 -4.77 7.84
CA ALA A 50 13.76 -4.85 6.69
C ALA A 50 12.66 -3.79 6.73
N ILE A 51 12.30 -3.26 5.58
CA ILE A 51 11.18 -2.35 5.39
C ILE A 51 10.01 -3.16 4.85
N SER A 52 8.84 -3.00 5.47
CA SER A 52 7.64 -3.68 5.00
C SER A 52 7.20 -3.15 3.64
N GLY A 53 6.65 -4.02 2.78
CA GLY A 53 6.05 -3.60 1.53
C GLY A 53 4.91 -2.59 1.74
N ASP A 54 4.19 -2.71 2.85
CA ASP A 54 3.12 -1.77 3.23
C ASP A 54 3.63 -0.35 3.48
N MET A 55 4.85 -0.17 4.01
CA MET A 55 5.45 1.16 4.17
C MET A 55 5.67 1.83 2.81
N PHE A 56 6.24 1.10 1.85
CA PHE A 56 6.45 1.61 0.49
C PHE A 56 5.13 1.86 -0.23
N LYS A 57 4.15 0.98 -0.02
CA LYS A 57 2.80 1.18 -0.50
C LYS A 57 2.17 2.45 0.07
N HIS A 58 2.37 2.73 1.36
CA HIS A 58 1.87 3.95 2.00
C HIS A 58 2.51 5.19 1.38
N ILE A 59 3.83 5.19 1.23
CA ILE A 59 4.59 6.28 0.58
C ILE A 59 4.09 6.49 -0.86
N GLN A 60 3.97 5.43 -1.64
CA GLN A 60 3.50 5.55 -3.03
C GLN A 60 2.03 5.99 -3.10
N ALA A 61 1.15 5.53 -2.21
CA ALA A 61 -0.22 6.00 -2.11
C ALA A 61 -0.30 7.50 -1.75
N GLU A 62 0.59 8.00 -0.88
CA GLU A 62 0.70 9.42 -0.56
C GLU A 62 1.15 10.24 -1.78
N HIS A 63 2.14 9.76 -2.53
CA HIS A 63 2.56 10.41 -3.78
C HIS A 63 1.42 10.43 -4.80
N LEU A 64 0.71 9.31 -4.95
CA LEU A 64 -0.46 9.21 -5.82
C LEU A 64 -1.56 10.18 -5.40
N PHE A 65 -1.85 10.29 -4.09
CA PHE A 65 -2.78 11.26 -3.53
C PHE A 65 -2.42 12.68 -3.94
N ARG A 66 -1.17 13.09 -3.70
CA ARG A 66 -0.66 14.43 -4.01
C ARG A 66 -0.76 14.76 -5.50
N ILE A 67 -0.48 13.80 -6.39
CA ILE A 67 -0.63 13.96 -7.85
C ILE A 67 -2.10 14.10 -8.26
N SER A 68 -2.99 13.35 -7.59
CA SER A 68 -4.43 13.31 -7.89
C SER A 68 -5.18 14.53 -7.36
N ASN A 69 -4.75 15.08 -6.22
CA ASN A 69 -5.40 16.21 -5.54
C ASN A 69 -5.37 17.52 -6.36
N GLY A 70 -4.56 17.59 -7.42
CA GLY A 70 -4.62 18.65 -8.44
C GLY A 70 -5.76 18.51 -9.46
N GLY A 71 -6.73 17.62 -9.23
CA GLY A 71 -7.90 17.39 -10.09
C GLY A 71 -7.63 16.54 -11.33
N ARG A 72 -6.47 15.86 -11.40
CA ARG A 72 -6.06 15.07 -12.58
C ARG A 72 -6.69 13.68 -12.63
N LEU A 73 -7.06 13.14 -11.46
CA LEU A 73 -7.64 11.80 -11.33
C LEU A 73 -8.86 11.86 -10.42
N PRO A 74 -9.91 11.05 -10.69
CA PRO A 74 -11.08 10.98 -9.84
C PRO A 74 -10.71 10.35 -8.49
N LEU A 75 -11.16 10.95 -7.39
CA LEU A 75 -11.01 10.44 -6.03
C LEU A 75 -12.39 10.45 -5.35
N CYS A 76 -12.71 9.37 -4.64
CA CYS A 76 -13.85 9.31 -3.73
C CYS A 76 -13.67 10.31 -2.56
N ALA A 77 -14.74 10.58 -1.82
CA ALA A 77 -14.71 11.55 -0.72
C ALA A 77 -13.64 11.22 0.33
N GLY A 78 -13.52 9.95 0.76
CA GLY A 78 -12.50 9.55 1.71
C GLY A 78 -11.07 9.73 1.19
N CYS A 79 -10.81 9.35 -0.07
CA CYS A 79 -9.47 9.50 -0.66
C CYS A 79 -9.09 10.97 -0.90
N ARG A 80 -10.03 11.91 -1.04
CA ARG A 80 -9.75 13.35 -1.09
C ARG A 80 -9.20 13.91 0.21
N GLU A 81 -9.53 13.27 1.33
CA GLU A 81 -9.03 13.63 2.67
C GLU A 81 -7.84 12.77 3.10
N PHE A 82 -7.34 11.90 2.20
CA PHE A 82 -6.34 10.88 2.51
C PHE A 82 -6.75 10.00 3.72
N ASN A 83 -8.06 9.73 3.83
CA ASN A 83 -8.62 8.93 4.90
C ASN A 83 -8.24 7.45 4.73
N ALA A 84 -7.78 6.80 5.81
CA ALA A 84 -7.41 5.39 5.81
C ALA A 84 -8.57 4.44 5.42
N ASN A 85 -9.82 4.85 5.66
CA ASN A 85 -11.01 4.07 5.26
C ASN A 85 -11.39 4.25 3.78
N ARG A 86 -10.70 5.13 3.04
CA ARG A 86 -10.83 5.31 1.58
C ARG A 86 -12.28 5.38 1.10
N ILE A 87 -12.68 4.60 0.09
CA ILE A 87 -14.05 4.62 -0.45
C ILE A 87 -15.13 4.26 0.58
N SER A 88 -14.78 3.54 1.66
CA SER A 88 -15.71 3.24 2.75
C SER A 88 -16.00 4.46 3.63
N ALA A 89 -15.25 5.56 3.49
CA ALA A 89 -15.60 6.86 4.06
C ALA A 89 -16.42 7.75 3.09
N ASP A 90 -16.74 7.25 1.89
CA ASP A 90 -17.59 7.95 0.93
C ASP A 90 -19.07 7.59 1.14
N GLY A 91 -19.82 8.51 1.74
CA GLY A 91 -21.24 8.30 2.05
C GLY A 91 -22.14 8.09 0.83
N GLU A 92 -21.76 8.53 -0.38
CA GLU A 92 -22.52 8.20 -1.59
C GLU A 92 -22.27 6.76 -2.02
N PHE A 93 -21.02 6.32 -1.96
CA PHE A 93 -20.66 4.94 -2.25
C PHE A 93 -21.28 3.98 -1.23
N GLU A 94 -21.24 4.31 0.06
CA GLU A 94 -21.85 3.49 1.11
C GLU A 94 -23.36 3.29 0.90
N LYS A 95 -24.08 4.36 0.55
CA LYS A 95 -25.51 4.28 0.21
C LYS A 95 -25.76 3.39 -1.00
N PHE A 96 -24.93 3.52 -2.04
CA PHE A 96 -25.02 2.70 -3.24
C PHE A 96 -24.83 1.21 -2.93
N VAL A 97 -23.74 0.84 -2.24
CA VAL A 97 -23.47 -0.59 -1.95
C VAL A 97 -24.39 -1.20 -0.89
N GLY A 98 -25.05 -0.36 -0.08
CA GLY A 98 -26.07 -0.77 0.88
C GLY A 98 -27.42 -1.16 0.26
N ASP A 99 -27.67 -0.80 -1.00
CA ASP A 99 -28.85 -1.26 -1.73
C ASP A 99 -28.75 -2.77 -2.02
N LYS A 100 -29.78 -3.53 -1.64
CA LYS A 100 -29.87 -4.98 -1.84
C LYS A 100 -29.92 -5.37 -3.32
N GLY A 101 -30.30 -4.46 -4.22
CA GLY A 101 -30.29 -4.67 -5.66
C GLY A 101 -28.90 -4.57 -6.30
N VAL A 102 -27.91 -4.00 -5.60
CA VAL A 102 -26.55 -3.84 -6.13
C VAL A 102 -25.78 -5.15 -6.00
N THR A 103 -25.29 -5.66 -7.13
CA THR A 103 -24.42 -6.83 -7.16
C THR A 103 -23.00 -6.47 -6.76
N ASP A 104 -22.20 -7.46 -6.35
CA ASP A 104 -20.77 -7.25 -6.07
C ASP A 104 -20.01 -6.72 -7.30
N ALA A 105 -20.35 -7.20 -8.49
CA ALA A 105 -19.78 -6.69 -9.74
C ALA A 105 -20.08 -5.20 -9.93
N ALA A 106 -21.34 -4.78 -9.74
CA ALA A 106 -21.71 -3.37 -9.84
C ALA A 106 -21.04 -2.49 -8.77
N ALA A 107 -20.80 -3.03 -7.57
CA ALA A 107 -20.04 -2.34 -6.53
C ALA A 107 -18.56 -2.12 -6.93
N ILE A 108 -17.90 -3.14 -7.48
CA ILE A 108 -16.54 -3.00 -8.02
C ILE A 108 -16.50 -2.04 -9.20
N ASP A 109 -17.39 -2.18 -10.18
CA ASP A 109 -17.45 -1.30 -11.35
C ASP A 109 -17.61 0.16 -10.93
N ARG A 110 -18.46 0.42 -9.94
CA ARG A 110 -18.64 1.76 -9.39
C ARG A 110 -17.35 2.28 -8.74
N LEU A 111 -16.67 1.46 -7.93
CA LEU A 111 -15.39 1.81 -7.30
C LEU A 111 -14.34 2.24 -8.35
N LEU A 112 -14.19 1.44 -9.41
CA LEU A 112 -13.24 1.70 -10.50
C LEU A 112 -13.54 3.02 -11.24
N GLN A 113 -14.82 3.37 -11.37
CA GLN A 113 -15.24 4.60 -12.05
C GLN A 113 -15.03 5.87 -11.21
N VAL A 114 -15.08 5.77 -9.87
CA VAL A 114 -15.12 6.95 -9.00
C VAL A 114 -13.82 7.23 -8.25
N CYS A 115 -12.91 6.25 -8.15
CA CYS A 115 -11.68 6.45 -7.40
C CYS A 115 -10.48 5.72 -8.01
N ALA A 116 -9.55 6.50 -8.57
CA ALA A 116 -8.28 6.00 -9.07
C ALA A 116 -7.37 5.44 -7.97
N MET A 117 -7.49 5.95 -6.73
CA MET A 117 -6.71 5.45 -5.61
C MET A 117 -7.17 4.05 -5.18
N ASP A 118 -8.46 3.83 -4.97
CA ASP A 118 -8.99 2.51 -4.65
C ASP A 118 -8.81 1.50 -5.79
N ASP A 119 -8.86 1.98 -7.05
CA ASP A 119 -8.54 1.16 -8.22
C ASP A 119 -7.09 0.65 -8.17
N MET A 120 -6.11 1.54 -8.00
CA MET A 120 -4.69 1.16 -8.03
C MET A 120 -4.25 0.43 -6.76
N GLU A 121 -4.56 1.02 -5.61
CA GLU A 121 -4.08 0.56 -4.30
C GLU A 121 -4.89 -0.61 -3.73
N GLY A 122 -6.03 -0.93 -4.34
CA GLY A 122 -6.96 -1.94 -3.86
C GLY A 122 -7.72 -1.52 -2.61
N ASN A 123 -8.77 -2.26 -2.28
CA ASN A 123 -9.55 -2.06 -1.06
C ASN A 123 -10.33 -3.32 -0.70
N LEU A 124 -10.69 -3.49 0.57
CA LEU A 124 -11.67 -4.46 1.02
C LEU A 124 -12.96 -3.72 1.39
N ILE A 125 -13.99 -3.83 0.55
CA ILE A 125 -15.29 -3.20 0.81
C ILE A 125 -16.04 -4.05 1.84
N THR A 126 -16.29 -3.47 3.00
CA THR A 126 -17.04 -4.08 4.10
C THR A 126 -18.43 -3.47 4.34
N SER A 127 -18.67 -2.27 3.79
CA SER A 127 -19.96 -1.59 3.88
C SER A 127 -21.08 -2.43 3.22
N GLY A 128 -22.30 -2.30 3.73
CA GLY A 128 -23.44 -3.10 3.28
C GLY A 128 -23.39 -4.58 3.71
N GLY A 129 -22.53 -4.95 4.66
CA GLY A 129 -22.38 -6.33 5.13
C GLY A 129 -21.64 -7.24 4.15
N ARG A 130 -20.84 -6.64 3.26
CA ARG A 130 -20.07 -7.35 2.23
C ARG A 130 -18.68 -7.71 2.76
N SER A 131 -18.01 -8.62 2.06
CA SER A 131 -16.58 -8.86 2.18
C SER A 131 -16.03 -8.96 0.77
N LEU A 132 -15.95 -7.80 0.10
CA LEU A 132 -15.72 -7.71 -1.32
C LEU A 132 -14.34 -7.13 -1.61
N PRO A 133 -13.34 -7.98 -1.91
CA PRO A 133 -11.98 -7.54 -2.15
C PRO A 133 -11.77 -7.02 -3.58
N ARG A 134 -11.20 -5.84 -3.71
CA ARG A 134 -10.45 -5.37 -4.88
C ARG A 134 -8.97 -5.50 -4.56
N LYS A 135 -8.30 -6.50 -5.13
CA LYS A 135 -6.85 -6.65 -4.96
C LYS A 135 -6.13 -5.43 -5.54
N SER A 136 -5.04 -5.00 -4.94
CA SER A 136 -4.22 -3.93 -5.54
C SER A 136 -3.54 -4.39 -6.83
N VAL A 137 -3.32 -3.46 -7.76
CA VAL A 137 -2.47 -3.68 -8.95
C VAL A 137 -1.05 -3.15 -8.76
N VAL A 138 -0.78 -2.49 -7.62
CA VAL A 138 0.55 -2.04 -7.19
C VAL A 138 0.95 -2.84 -5.96
N GLU A 139 1.95 -3.70 -6.13
CA GLU A 139 2.42 -4.61 -5.08
C GLU A 139 3.88 -4.31 -4.72
N PHE A 140 4.15 -4.30 -3.43
CA PHE A 140 5.50 -4.09 -2.89
C PHE A 140 5.90 -5.32 -2.08
N GLY A 141 7.07 -5.89 -2.41
CA GLY A 141 7.71 -6.89 -1.58
C GLY A 141 8.34 -6.28 -0.33
N TRP A 142 8.74 -7.14 0.61
CA TRP A 142 9.62 -6.73 1.69
C TRP A 142 10.98 -6.32 1.13
N VAL A 143 11.50 -5.19 1.58
CA VAL A 143 12.88 -4.79 1.32
C VAL A 143 13.72 -5.29 2.47
N VAL A 144 14.51 -6.34 2.23
CA VAL A 144 15.34 -6.97 3.24
C VAL A 144 16.79 -6.56 3.04
N ALA A 145 17.49 -6.24 4.13
CA ALA A 145 18.91 -5.97 4.04
C ALA A 145 19.68 -7.26 3.70
N LEU A 146 20.74 -7.11 2.93
CA LEU A 146 21.64 -8.21 2.61
C LEU A 146 22.44 -8.59 3.87
N PRO A 147 22.53 -9.89 4.22
CA PRO A 147 23.33 -10.34 5.35
C PRO A 147 24.76 -9.80 5.29
N GLY A 148 25.23 -9.20 6.39
CA GLY A 148 26.58 -8.64 6.49
C GLY A 148 26.76 -7.25 5.86
N LEU A 149 25.73 -6.67 5.24
CA LEU A 149 25.74 -5.31 4.67
C LEU A 149 24.78 -4.35 5.39
N ASN A 150 24.21 -4.76 6.53
CA ASN A 150 23.52 -3.88 7.47
C ASN A 150 24.38 -3.60 8.69
N SER A 151 24.41 -2.34 9.15
CA SER A 151 24.86 -2.01 10.51
C SER A 151 23.65 -1.58 11.34
N THR A 152 23.53 -2.15 12.53
CA THR A 152 22.58 -1.71 13.56
C THR A 152 23.25 -0.86 14.63
N ASP A 153 24.58 -0.74 14.59
CA ASP A 153 25.36 -0.07 15.60
C ASP A 153 25.50 1.42 15.27
N SER A 154 25.04 2.26 16.21
CA SER A 154 25.49 3.64 16.40
C SER A 154 26.30 3.71 17.70
#